data_AF-A0A5P3XBC7-F1
#
_entry.id   AF-A0A5P3XBC7-F1
#
_cell.length_a   1.000
_cell.length_b   1.000
_cell.length_c   1.000
_cell.angle_alpha   90.00
_cell.angle_beta   90.00
_cell.angle_gamma   90.00
#
_symmetry.space_group_name_H-M   'P 1'
#
loop_
_entity.id
_entity.type
_entity.pdbx_description
1 polymer ?
#
loop_
_entity_poly.entity_id
_entity_poly.type
_entity_poly.pdbx_seq_one_letter_code
_entity_poly.pdbx_strand_id
1 'polypeptide(L)'
;MFTKLVGLRLVIGICFIGYGLLLSALEKYDGLPTFNIKIKTNGYINGFTFMVVGVLICSTSFKNFIISTIASIVLLLIETYLINKKL
;
A
#
# COMPACT_ATOMS: atom_id res chain seq x y z
N MET A 1 21.74 19.65 1.25
CA MET A 1 20.47 19.82 0.50
C MET A 1 19.82 18.47 0.16
N PHE A 2 20.60 17.45 -0.28
CA PHE A 2 20.10 16.11 -0.62
C PHE A 2 19.35 15.36 0.50
N THR A 3 19.76 15.45 1.77
CA THR A 3 19.13 14.73 2.89
C THR A 3 17.69 15.16 3.17
N LYS A 4 17.35 16.45 2.97
CA LYS A 4 15.99 16.95 3.16
C LYS A 4 15.02 16.39 2.09
N LEU A 5 15.49 16.25 0.85
CA LEU A 5 14.70 15.69 -0.26
C LEU A 5 14.44 14.19 -0.06
N VAL A 6 15.44 13.45 0.41
CA VAL A 6 15.31 12.01 0.73
C VAL A 6 14.33 11.79 1.88
N GLY A 7 14.39 12.62 2.93
CA GLY A 7 13.44 12.58 4.04
C GLY A 7 12.00 12.85 3.60
N LEU A 8 11.79 13.90 2.80
CA LEU A 8 10.46 14.23 2.28
C LEU A 8 9.88 13.10 1.42
N ARG A 9 10.72 12.47 0.58
CA ARG A 9 10.31 11.35 -0.26
C ARG A 9 9.87 10.13 0.55
N LEU A 10 10.60 9.82 1.63
CA LEU A 10 10.21 8.75 2.56
C LEU A 10 8.86 9.02 3.23
N VAL A 11 8.65 10.26 3.70
CA VAL A 11 7.37 10.65 4.31
C VAL A 11 6.22 10.47 3.33
N ILE A 12 6.37 10.95 2.08
CA ILE A 12 5.36 10.79 1.04
C ILE A 12 5.11 9.30 0.74
N GLY A 13 6.16 8.50 0.59
CA GLY A 13 6.01 7.06 0.32
C GLY A 13 5.28 6.31 1.44
N ILE A 14 5.57 6.64 2.70
CA ILE A 14 4.86 6.08 3.86
C ILE A 14 3.38 6.49 3.85
N CYS A 15 3.07 7.75 3.52
CA CYS A 15 1.67 8.19 3.38
C CYS A 15 0.92 7.40 2.31
N PHE A 16 1.55 7.13 1.16
CA PHE A 16 0.97 6.31 0.10
C PHE A 16 0.74 4.85 0.55
N ILE A 17 1.68 4.25 1.28
CA ILE A 17 1.53 2.90 1.85
C ILE A 17 0.36 2.87 2.85
N GLY A 18 0.32 3.83 3.78
CA GLY A 18 -0.75 3.93 4.78
C GLY A 18 -2.12 4.14 4.16
N TYR A 19 -2.23 5.03 3.17
CA TYR A 19 -3.47 5.27 2.43
C TYR A 19 -3.90 4.01 1.65
N GLY A 20 -2.97 3.30 1.02
CA GLY A 20 -3.24 2.05 0.33
C GLY A 20 -3.79 0.95 1.25
N LEU A 21 -3.23 0.81 2.46
CA LEU A 21 -3.73 -0.13 3.47
C LEU A 21 -5.14 0.22 3.96
N LEU A 22 -5.40 1.50 4.26
CA LEU A 22 -6.73 1.98 4.65
C LEU A 22 -7.77 1.72 3.57
N LEU A 23 -7.44 2.04 2.32
CA LEU A 23 -8.33 1.83 1.19
C LEU A 23 -8.54 0.32 0.92
N SER A 24 -7.50 -0.51 1.04
CA SER A 24 -7.60 -1.97 0.94
C SER A 24 -8.52 -2.55 2.01
N ALA A 25 -8.39 -2.08 3.25
CA ALA A 25 -9.24 -2.53 4.35
C ALA A 25 -10.71 -2.14 4.15
N LEU A 26 -10.97 -0.93 3.65
CA LEU A 26 -12.31 -0.46 3.32
C LEU A 26 -12.91 -1.27 2.16
N GLU A 27 -12.14 -1.52 1.10
CA GLU A 27 -12.58 -2.36 -0.02
C GLU A 27 -12.95 -3.77 0.45
N LYS A 28 -12.13 -4.39 1.31
CA LYS A 28 -12.43 -5.70 1.90
C LYS A 28 -13.64 -5.68 2.82
N TYR A 29 -13.84 -4.60 3.60
CA TYR A 29 -15.01 -4.45 4.48
C TYR A 29 -16.32 -4.34 3.69
N ASP A 30 -16.31 -3.62 2.57
CA ASP A 30 -17.45 -3.49 1.66
C ASP A 30 -17.68 -4.75 0.81
N GLY A 31 -16.93 -5.83 1.06
CA GLY A 31 -17.02 -7.09 0.31
C GLY A 31 -16.52 -6.98 -1.13
N LEU A 32 -15.80 -5.91 -1.47
CA LEU A 32 -15.20 -5.74 -2.79
C LEU A 32 -13.98 -6.68 -2.89
N PRO A 33 -13.97 -7.60 -3.86
CA PRO A 33 -12.84 -8.48 -4.06
C PRO A 33 -11.62 -7.65 -4.46
N THR A 34 -10.51 -7.85 -3.75
CA THR A 34 -9.20 -7.18 -3.96
C THR A 34 -8.72 -7.22 -5.42
N PHE A 35 -9.22 -8.18 -6.21
CA PHE A 35 -8.80 -8.49 -7.58
C PHE A 35 -9.93 -8.75 -8.59
N ASN A 36 -11.23 -8.60 -8.27
CA ASN A 36 -12.30 -8.97 -9.23
C ASN A 36 -13.09 -7.74 -9.75
N ILE A 37 -13.21 -7.66 -11.08
CA ILE A 37 -13.17 -6.41 -11.87
C ILE A 37 -14.50 -6.17 -12.64
N LYS A 38 -15.58 -6.89 -12.35
CA LYS A 38 -16.79 -6.78 -13.20
C LYS A 38 -17.62 -5.50 -13.01
N ILE A 39 -17.38 -4.71 -11.95
CA ILE A 39 -18.21 -3.53 -11.62
C ILE A 39 -17.45 -2.20 -11.77
N LYS A 40 -16.12 -2.18 -11.90
CA LYS A 40 -15.36 -0.91 -11.85
C LYS A 40 -14.96 -0.42 -13.25
N THR A 41 -15.81 0.44 -13.81
CA THR A 41 -15.69 1.09 -15.13
C THR A 41 -14.60 2.16 -15.24
N ASN A 42 -13.85 2.46 -14.17
CA ASN A 42 -12.74 3.42 -14.19
C ASN A 42 -11.50 2.81 -13.51
N GLY A 43 -10.40 2.73 -14.27
CA GLY A 43 -9.29 1.80 -14.06
C GLY A 43 -8.61 1.77 -12.69
N TYR A 44 -8.16 0.56 -12.32
CA TYR A 44 -7.02 0.14 -11.47
C TYR A 44 -6.62 0.91 -10.19
N ILE A 45 -7.35 1.94 -9.76
CA ILE A 45 -7.09 2.65 -8.50
C ILE A 45 -7.74 1.86 -7.36
N ASN A 46 -6.94 1.03 -6.68
CA ASN A 46 -7.32 0.27 -5.49
C ASN A 46 -6.26 0.44 -4.39
N GLY A 47 -6.53 -0.07 -3.18
CA GLY A 47 -5.59 0.04 -2.06
C GLY A 47 -4.21 -0.56 -2.35
N PHE A 48 -4.19 -1.67 -3.09
CA PHE A 48 -2.95 -2.35 -3.51
C PHE A 48 -2.07 -1.48 -4.42
N THR A 49 -2.66 -0.83 -5.44
CA THR A 49 -1.96 0.05 -6.38
C THR A 49 -1.31 1.22 -5.64
N PHE A 50 -2.01 1.85 -4.70
CA PHE A 50 -1.44 2.91 -3.86
C PHE A 50 -0.27 2.43 -3.00
N MET A 51 -0.37 1.21 -2.46
CA MET A 51 0.70 0.61 -1.68
C MET A 51 1.97 0.36 -2.53
N VAL A 52 1.80 -0.15 -3.76
CA VAL A 52 2.91 -0.35 -4.71
C VAL A 52 3.58 0.97 -5.09
N VAL A 53 2.79 2.02 -5.36
CA VAL A 53 3.32 3.36 -5.63
C VAL A 53 4.12 3.89 -4.44
N GLY A 54 3.63 3.69 -3.21
CA GLY A 54 4.34 4.10 -2.00
C GLY A 54 5.67 3.36 -1.80
N VAL A 55 5.74 2.06 -2.09
CA VAL A 55 6.99 1.27 -2.08
C VAL A 55 7.98 1.79 -3.11
N LEU A 56 7.53 2.09 -4.33
CA LEU A 56 8.38 2.66 -5.37
C LEU A 56 8.93 4.03 -4.96
N ILE A 57 8.11 4.89 -4.37
CA ILE A 57 8.57 6.19 -3.86
C ILE A 57 9.60 6.00 -2.74
N CYS A 58 9.43 5.03 -1.85
CA CYS A 58 10.41 4.71 -0.80
C CYS A 58 11.73 4.11 -1.34
N SER A 59 11.73 3.53 -2.54
CA SER A 59 12.88 2.83 -3.12
C SER A 59 13.96 3.76 -3.68
N THR A 60 14.80 4.34 -2.80
CA THR A 60 15.97 5.16 -3.24
C THR A 60 17.14 4.30 -3.72
N SER A 61 17.12 3.02 -3.39
CA SER A 61 18.12 2.02 -3.75
C SER A 61 17.46 0.63 -3.75
N PHE A 62 18.11 -0.35 -4.38
CA PHE A 62 17.63 -1.73 -4.39
C PHE A 62 17.47 -2.32 -2.98
N LYS A 63 18.36 -1.96 -2.04
CA LYS A 63 18.22 -2.37 -0.62
C LYS A 63 16.94 -1.80 0.00
N ASN A 64 16.66 -0.52 -0.22
CA ASN A 64 15.46 0.12 0.31
C ASN A 64 14.18 -0.39 -0.37
N PHE A 65 14.26 -0.77 -1.65
CA PHE A 65 13.17 -1.44 -2.35
C PHE A 65 12.80 -2.76 -1.67
N ILE A 66 13.78 -3.63 -1.37
CA ILE A 66 13.53 -4.90 -0.70
C ILE A 66 12.90 -4.67 0.68
N ILE A 67 13.48 -3.77 1.49
CA ILE A 67 12.99 -3.48 2.85
C ILE A 67 11.56 -2.96 2.82
N SER A 68 11.27 -1.97 1.97
CA SER A 68 9.92 -1.39 1.87
C SER A 68 8.89 -2.36 1.30
N THR A 69 9.28 -3.24 0.38
CA THR A 69 8.43 -4.32 -0.13
C THR A 69 8.08 -5.31 0.96
N ILE A 70 9.08 -5.81 1.72
CA ILE A 70 8.85 -6.74 2.84
C ILE A 70 7.93 -6.09 3.88
N ALA A 71 8.22 -4.85 4.29
CA ALA A 71 7.40 -4.13 5.27
C ALA A 71 5.93 -4.02 4.82
N SER A 72 5.71 -3.70 3.54
CA SER A 72 4.36 -3.54 2.99
C SER A 72 3.62 -4.88 2.87
N ILE A 73 4.31 -5.97 2.53
CA ILE A 73 3.74 -7.33 2.53
C ILE A 73 3.33 -7.74 3.95
N VAL A 74 4.20 -7.51 4.95
CA VAL A 74 3.91 -7.81 6.36
C VAL A 74 2.69 -7.02 6.83
N LEU A 75 2.61 -5.73 6.51
CA LEU A 75 1.45 -4.90 6.84
C LEU A 75 0.16 -5.43 6.20
N LEU A 76 0.19 -5.86 4.95
CA LEU A 76 -0.97 -6.39 4.24
C LEU A 76 -1.43 -7.76 4.81
N LEU A 77 -0.49 -8.59 5.27
CA LEU A 77 -0.79 -9.82 6.00
C LEU A 77 -1.46 -9.54 7.34
N ILE A 78 -0.94 -8.56 8.10
CA ILE A 78 -1.54 -8.13 9.37
C ILE A 78 -2.95 -7.58 9.16
N GLU A 79 -3.13 -6.71 8.16
CA GLU A 79 -4.45 -6.16 7.78
C GLU A 79 -5.44 -7.30 7.50
N THR A 80 -5.03 -8.26 6.67
CA THR A 80 -5.88 -9.40 6.29
C THR A 80 -6.22 -10.30 7.49
N TYR A 81 -5.24 -10.56 8.37
CA TYR A 81 -5.45 -11.32 9.59
C TYR A 81 -6.44 -10.62 10.54
N LEU A 82 -6.31 -9.30 10.72
CA LEU A 82 -7.21 -8.53 11.58
C LEU A 82 -8.63 -8.45 11.04
N ILE A 83 -8.81 -8.30 9.72
CA ILE A 83 -10.12 -8.29 9.08
C ILE A 83 -10.79 -9.67 9.25
N ASN A 84 -10.08 -10.76 8.96
CA ASN A 84 -10.61 -12.12 9.09
C ASN A 84 -10.91 -12.54 10.54
N LYS A 85 -10.29 -11.92 11.55
CA LYS A 85 -10.58 -12.20 12.96
C LYS A 85 -11.84 -11.47 13.46
N LYS A 86 -12.28 -10.43 12.74
CA LYS A 86 -13.39 -9.55 13.13
C LYS A 86 -14.70 -9.84 12.37
N LEU A 87 -14.63 -10.67 11.32
CA LEU A 87 -15.75 -11.31 10.62
C LEU A 87 -16.00 -12.69 11.21
#